data_AF-A0A945UWS9-F1
#
_entry.id   AF-A0A945UWS9-F1
#
_cell.length_a   1.000
_cell.length_b   1.000
_cell.length_c   1.000
_cell.angle_alpha   90.00
_cell.angle_beta   90.00
_cell.angle_gamma   90.00
#
_symmetry.space_group_name_H-M   'P 1'
#
loop_
_entity.id
_entity.type
_entity.pdbx_description
1 polymer ?
#
loop_
_entity_poly.entity_id
_entity_poly.type
_entity_poly.pdbx_seq_one_letter_code
_entity_poly.pdbx_strand_id
1 'polypeptide(L)'
;MPSPINAFLLENNLRIATNPCVSPDFCLDWDGLSSKLVSGTDLHTWTASEFRTSHGTWMLQEDLETGDCAWILTSDPDTHSGGKCLAEGVTLENGTHAFPASWQNLLTLKNLILEGDAGATIFPTAGANLGKSTLGIGARFTALHWPAVDWAMAQLGVGLTANQNSIPRELVYDVDEMLADRLDTVPFPFIGTSVPEGHQGQSVEGMSHGSVLAKLKHGFHQRRIAWSFNADHQPIGGKFDSRETALVTGSLLASYITFDLSPELAKN
;
A
#
# COMPACT_ATOMS: atom_id res chain seq x y z
N MET A 1 2.27 -14.62 -14.38
CA MET A 1 3.55 -15.01 -13.73
C MET A 1 3.84 -13.97 -12.67
N PRO A 2 4.22 -14.37 -11.46
CA PRO A 2 4.50 -13.44 -10.37
C PRO A 2 5.64 -12.48 -10.74
N SER A 3 5.61 -11.27 -10.17
CA SER A 3 6.72 -10.32 -10.26
C SER A 3 8.00 -10.94 -9.66
N PRO A 4 9.21 -10.48 -10.03
CA PRO A 4 10.45 -11.02 -9.49
C PRO A 4 10.51 -11.04 -7.96
N ILE A 5 10.00 -9.99 -7.31
CA ILE A 5 9.91 -9.92 -5.85
C ILE A 5 8.92 -10.94 -5.28
N ASN A 6 7.74 -11.11 -5.89
CA ASN A 6 6.78 -12.12 -5.42
C ASN A 6 7.35 -13.52 -5.58
N ALA A 7 8.00 -13.81 -6.71
CA ALA A 7 8.67 -15.09 -6.94
C ALA A 7 9.74 -15.35 -5.87
N PHE A 8 10.62 -14.38 -5.61
CA PHE A 8 11.64 -14.47 -4.57
C PHE A 8 11.03 -14.75 -3.19
N LEU A 9 9.97 -14.04 -2.82
CA LEU A 9 9.29 -14.26 -1.53
C LEU A 9 8.69 -15.67 -1.43
N LEU A 10 7.99 -16.11 -2.47
CA LEU A 10 7.36 -17.43 -2.51
C LEU A 10 8.40 -18.57 -2.47
N GLU A 11 9.49 -18.46 -3.23
CA GLU A 11 10.60 -19.42 -3.24
C GLU A 11 11.28 -19.55 -1.87
N ASN A 12 11.30 -18.47 -1.09
CA ASN A 12 11.85 -18.43 0.26
C ASN A 12 10.82 -18.64 1.36
N ASN A 13 9.59 -19.05 1.01
CA ASN A 13 8.48 -19.27 1.95
C ASN A 13 8.16 -18.04 2.84
N LEU A 14 8.32 -16.84 2.28
CA LEU A 14 7.95 -15.59 2.90
C LEU A 14 6.54 -15.21 2.43
N ARG A 15 5.61 -15.09 3.38
CA ARG A 15 4.19 -14.81 3.13
C ARG A 15 3.79 -13.47 3.72
N ILE A 16 2.78 -12.83 3.13
CA ILE A 16 2.23 -11.54 3.59
C ILE A 16 1.79 -11.64 5.05
N ALA A 17 1.16 -12.75 5.45
CA ALA A 17 0.70 -12.98 6.83
C ALA A 17 1.82 -12.84 7.88
N THR A 18 3.06 -13.15 7.51
CA THR A 18 4.22 -13.11 8.42
C THR A 18 5.11 -11.89 8.23
N ASN A 19 5.22 -11.37 7.00
CA ASN A 19 6.08 -10.26 6.67
C ASN A 19 5.41 -9.38 5.60
N PRO A 20 4.41 -8.56 5.97
CA PRO A 20 3.68 -7.77 5.01
C PRO A 20 4.51 -6.56 4.56
N CYS A 21 4.10 -5.96 3.44
CA CYS A 21 4.71 -4.75 2.86
C CYS A 21 6.14 -4.91 2.32
N VAL A 22 6.69 -6.13 2.21
CA VAL A 22 7.93 -6.33 1.46
C VAL A 22 7.68 -6.08 -0.03
N SER A 23 6.71 -6.80 -0.59
CA SER A 23 6.23 -6.59 -1.95
C SER A 23 5.27 -5.39 -2.04
N PRO A 24 5.24 -4.69 -3.18
CA PRO A 24 4.14 -3.79 -3.56
C PRO A 24 2.77 -4.48 -3.62
N ASP A 25 2.77 -5.79 -3.90
CA ASP A 25 1.56 -6.60 -4.07
C ASP A 25 1.11 -7.19 -2.73
N PHE A 26 -0.21 -7.12 -2.49
CA PHE A 26 -0.89 -7.85 -1.43
C PHE A 26 -1.56 -9.13 -1.95
N CYS A 27 -1.09 -9.62 -3.10
CA CYS A 27 -1.36 -10.96 -3.61
C CYS A 27 -0.09 -11.46 -4.29
N LEU A 28 0.69 -12.28 -3.58
CA LEU A 28 1.93 -12.88 -4.08
C LEU A 28 1.63 -14.07 -5.00
N ASP A 29 0.66 -14.91 -4.62
CA ASP A 29 0.29 -16.16 -5.29
C ASP A 29 -1.15 -16.11 -5.81
N TRP A 30 -1.35 -15.42 -6.93
CA TRP A 30 -2.67 -15.31 -7.54
C TRP A 30 -3.20 -16.65 -8.07
N ASP A 31 -2.33 -17.51 -8.61
CA ASP A 31 -2.74 -18.82 -9.12
C ASP A 31 -3.31 -19.69 -7.98
N GLY A 32 -2.65 -19.70 -6.82
CA GLY A 32 -3.13 -20.36 -5.61
C GLY A 32 -4.43 -19.74 -5.07
N LEU A 33 -4.47 -18.41 -4.91
CA LEU A 33 -5.64 -17.72 -4.36
C LEU A 33 -6.87 -17.85 -5.26
N SER A 34 -6.72 -17.65 -6.57
CA SER A 34 -7.81 -17.77 -7.54
C SER A 34 -8.36 -19.19 -7.63
N SER A 35 -7.49 -20.21 -7.51
CA SER A 35 -7.93 -21.61 -7.45
C SER A 35 -8.82 -21.87 -6.22
N LYS A 36 -8.45 -21.34 -5.04
CA LYS A 36 -9.27 -21.41 -3.83
C LYS A 36 -10.62 -20.72 -4.03
N LEU A 37 -10.62 -19.51 -4.57
CA LEU A 37 -11.84 -18.74 -4.86
C LEU A 37 -12.79 -19.45 -5.83
N VAL A 38 -12.27 -19.94 -6.95
CA VAL A 38 -13.07 -20.66 -7.98
C VAL A 38 -13.64 -21.96 -7.42
N SER A 39 -12.89 -22.66 -6.57
CA SER A 39 -13.36 -23.88 -5.90
C SER A 39 -14.42 -23.64 -4.81
N GLY A 40 -14.72 -22.38 -4.48
CA GLY A 40 -15.65 -22.03 -3.40
C GLY A 40 -15.08 -22.26 -2.00
N THR A 41 -13.74 -22.27 -1.84
CA THR A 41 -13.11 -22.30 -0.52
C THR A 41 -13.53 -21.07 0.28
N ASP A 42 -13.93 -21.27 1.54
CA ASP A 42 -14.33 -20.18 2.42
C ASP A 42 -13.10 -19.35 2.84
N LEU A 43 -12.96 -18.16 2.24
CA LEU A 43 -11.92 -17.19 2.57
C LEU A 43 -12.50 -16.07 3.43
N HIS A 44 -11.65 -15.43 4.23
CA HIS A 44 -12.11 -14.39 5.13
C HIS A 44 -12.60 -13.18 4.34
N THR A 45 -13.86 -12.81 4.54
CA THR A 45 -14.46 -11.63 3.92
C THR A 45 -14.43 -10.46 4.89
N TRP A 46 -13.71 -9.40 4.53
CA TRP A 46 -13.67 -8.16 5.29
C TRP A 46 -14.91 -7.33 4.97
N THR A 47 -16.05 -7.61 5.60
CA THR A 47 -17.33 -6.91 5.31
C THR A 47 -17.25 -5.39 5.48
N ALA A 48 -16.43 -4.92 6.42
CA ALA A 48 -16.21 -3.48 6.64
C ALA A 48 -15.43 -2.79 5.49
N SER A 49 -14.85 -3.56 4.56
CA SER A 49 -14.12 -3.04 3.39
C SER A 49 -15.02 -2.62 2.23
N GLU A 50 -16.33 -2.75 2.36
CA GLU A 50 -17.26 -2.47 1.26
C GLU A 50 -17.16 -1.02 0.76
N PHE A 51 -17.01 -0.85 -0.55
CA PHE A 51 -17.15 0.44 -1.25
C PHE A 51 -17.79 0.24 -2.63
N ARG A 52 -18.20 1.33 -3.29
CA ARG A 52 -18.85 1.30 -4.61
C ARG A 52 -18.07 2.09 -5.65
N THR A 53 -18.21 1.65 -6.89
CA THR A 53 -17.78 2.35 -8.10
C THR A 53 -18.91 2.30 -9.13
N SER A 54 -18.70 2.89 -10.32
CA SER A 54 -19.61 2.71 -11.46
C SER A 54 -19.76 1.25 -11.92
N HIS A 55 -18.82 0.37 -11.56
CA HIS A 55 -18.85 -1.05 -11.94
C HIS A 55 -19.64 -1.95 -10.97
N GLY A 56 -20.02 -1.44 -9.80
CA GLY A 56 -20.74 -2.20 -8.78
C GLY A 56 -20.11 -2.07 -7.38
N THR A 57 -20.37 -3.08 -6.55
CA THR A 57 -19.93 -3.14 -5.15
C THR A 57 -18.68 -3.98 -5.02
N TRP A 58 -17.70 -3.46 -4.30
CA TRP A 58 -16.42 -4.09 -4.07
C TRP A 58 -16.25 -4.49 -2.61
N MET A 59 -15.62 -5.62 -2.36
CA MET A 59 -15.17 -6.06 -1.05
C MET A 59 -13.79 -6.71 -1.14
N LEU A 60 -13.07 -6.72 -0.02
CA LEU A 60 -11.80 -7.42 0.12
C LEU A 60 -12.01 -8.81 0.72
N GLN A 61 -11.47 -9.83 0.07
CA GLN A 61 -11.29 -11.17 0.65
C GLN A 61 -9.81 -11.45 0.88
N GLU A 62 -9.51 -12.23 1.92
CA GLU A 62 -8.15 -12.59 2.31
C GLU A 62 -8.07 -14.07 2.66
N ASP A 63 -7.03 -14.72 2.14
CA ASP A 63 -6.56 -15.99 2.69
C ASP A 63 -5.73 -15.70 3.93
N LEU A 64 -6.28 -15.93 5.12
CA LEU A 64 -5.59 -15.63 6.39
C LEU A 64 -4.33 -16.49 6.62
N GLU A 65 -4.18 -17.61 5.91
CA GLU A 65 -3.00 -18.45 6.02
C GLU A 65 -1.78 -17.77 5.35
N THR A 66 -1.98 -17.19 4.18
CA THR A 66 -0.89 -16.58 3.39
C THR A 66 -0.86 -15.06 3.47
N GLY A 67 -1.99 -14.43 3.80
CA GLY A 67 -2.24 -13.00 3.72
C GLY A 67 -2.54 -12.49 2.31
N ASP A 68 -2.66 -13.38 1.31
CA ASP A 68 -3.01 -13.00 -0.04
C ASP A 68 -4.45 -12.48 -0.11
N CYS A 69 -4.61 -11.32 -0.74
CA CYS A 69 -5.86 -10.58 -0.80
C CYS A 69 -6.40 -10.52 -2.23
N ALA A 70 -7.74 -10.55 -2.35
CA ALA A 70 -8.46 -10.38 -3.61
C ALA A 70 -9.53 -9.29 -3.49
N TRP A 71 -9.69 -8.54 -4.57
CA TRP A 71 -10.82 -7.64 -4.78
C TRP A 71 -11.98 -8.41 -5.37
N ILE A 72 -13.12 -8.44 -4.68
CA ILE A 72 -14.34 -9.09 -5.14
C ILE A 72 -15.33 -8.04 -5.61
N LEU A 73 -15.73 -8.12 -6.87
CA LEU A 73 -16.71 -7.25 -7.50
C LEU A 73 -18.04 -7.98 -7.70
N THR A 74 -19.08 -7.46 -7.08
CA THR A 74 -20.47 -7.74 -7.43
C THR A 74 -20.95 -6.67 -8.39
N SER A 75 -21.04 -7.00 -9.68
CA SER A 75 -21.46 -6.07 -10.73
C SER A 75 -22.94 -5.72 -10.62
N ASP A 76 -23.28 -4.47 -10.97
CA ASP A 76 -24.67 -4.07 -11.11
C ASP A 76 -25.27 -4.72 -12.39
N PRO A 77 -26.58 -5.05 -12.43
CA PRO A 77 -27.18 -5.79 -13.55
C PRO A 77 -27.01 -5.14 -14.94
N ASP A 78 -26.84 -3.82 -14.97
CA ASP A 78 -26.78 -3.01 -16.19
C ASP A 78 -25.33 -2.76 -16.69
N THR A 79 -24.30 -3.23 -15.98
CA THR A 79 -22.89 -3.04 -16.36
C THR A 79 -22.31 -4.24 -17.10
N HIS A 80 -22.26 -4.16 -18.44
CA HIS A 80 -21.76 -5.24 -19.31
C HIS A 80 -20.22 -5.46 -19.30
N SER A 81 -19.46 -4.75 -18.46
CA SER A 81 -17.98 -4.75 -18.49
C SER A 81 -17.30 -5.16 -17.17
N GLY A 82 -18.05 -5.67 -16.18
CA GLY A 82 -17.54 -5.97 -14.84
C GLY A 82 -16.25 -6.81 -14.79
N GLY A 83 -16.15 -7.85 -15.62
CA GLY A 83 -14.99 -8.76 -15.61
C GLY A 83 -13.69 -8.23 -16.24
N LYS A 84 -13.64 -6.97 -16.72
CA LYS A 84 -12.45 -6.41 -17.40
C LYS A 84 -12.00 -5.05 -16.86
N CYS A 85 -12.47 -4.62 -15.70
CA CYS A 85 -12.09 -3.33 -15.12
C CYS A 85 -10.70 -3.36 -14.44
N LEU A 86 -10.24 -4.54 -14.01
CA LEU A 86 -8.91 -4.78 -13.45
C LEU A 86 -8.22 -5.96 -14.17
N ALA A 87 -6.90 -6.06 -14.02
CA ALA A 87 -6.11 -7.12 -14.63
C ALA A 87 -6.30 -8.46 -13.91
N GLU A 88 -6.13 -9.56 -14.67
CA GLU A 88 -6.09 -10.94 -14.15
C GLU A 88 -7.38 -11.41 -13.46
N GLY A 89 -8.52 -10.80 -13.83
CA GLY A 89 -9.82 -11.15 -13.28
C GLY A 89 -10.29 -12.57 -13.61
N VAL A 90 -10.90 -13.22 -12.62
CA VAL A 90 -11.62 -14.50 -12.78
C VAL A 90 -13.09 -14.33 -12.42
N THR A 91 -13.96 -15.08 -13.08
CA THR A 91 -15.40 -15.12 -12.76
C THR A 91 -15.68 -16.29 -11.83
N LEU A 92 -16.39 -16.04 -10.73
CA LEU A 92 -16.79 -17.05 -9.75
C LEU A 92 -18.16 -17.66 -10.10
N GLU A 93 -18.50 -18.81 -9.53
CA GLU A 93 -19.75 -19.53 -9.85
C GLU A 93 -21.02 -18.71 -9.58
N ASN A 94 -21.00 -17.84 -8.58
CA ASN A 94 -22.11 -16.95 -8.21
C ASN A 94 -22.21 -15.71 -9.13
N GLY A 95 -21.37 -15.60 -10.16
CA GLY A 95 -21.34 -14.49 -11.11
C GLY A 95 -20.57 -13.26 -10.66
N THR A 96 -19.96 -13.25 -9.47
CA THR A 96 -19.04 -12.18 -9.07
C THR A 96 -17.68 -12.33 -9.74
N HIS A 97 -16.89 -11.26 -9.75
CA HIS A 97 -15.54 -11.26 -10.30
C HIS A 97 -14.52 -11.09 -9.19
N ALA A 98 -13.39 -11.80 -9.27
CA ALA A 98 -12.28 -11.67 -8.34
C ALA A 98 -11.02 -11.22 -9.08
N PHE A 99 -10.25 -10.32 -8.46
CA PHE A 99 -8.99 -9.79 -9.01
C PHE A 99 -7.91 -9.80 -7.93
N PRO A 100 -6.63 -10.02 -8.28
CA PRO A 100 -5.57 -9.97 -7.29
C PRO A 100 -5.39 -8.55 -6.74
N ALA A 101 -5.12 -8.43 -5.44
CA ALA A 101 -4.67 -7.18 -4.83
C ALA A 101 -3.21 -6.87 -5.20
N SER A 102 -2.94 -6.71 -6.51
CA SER A 102 -1.66 -6.23 -7.02
C SER A 102 -1.58 -4.70 -6.94
N TRP A 103 -0.36 -4.17 -6.94
CA TRP A 103 -0.09 -2.73 -6.97
C TRP A 103 -0.74 -2.06 -8.17
N GLN A 104 -0.59 -2.65 -9.36
CA GLN A 104 -1.20 -2.11 -10.57
C GLN A 104 -2.73 -2.07 -10.49
N ASN A 105 -3.35 -3.11 -9.93
CA ASN A 105 -4.80 -3.14 -9.73
C ASN A 105 -5.23 -2.11 -8.68
N LEU A 106 -4.47 -1.89 -7.61
CA LEU A 106 -4.75 -0.83 -6.63
C LEU A 106 -4.75 0.55 -7.29
N LEU A 107 -3.78 0.86 -8.15
CA LEU A 107 -3.69 2.15 -8.83
C LEU A 107 -4.87 2.37 -9.80
N THR A 108 -5.26 1.35 -10.55
CA THR A 108 -6.46 1.42 -11.42
C THR A 108 -7.72 1.60 -10.57
N LEU A 109 -7.86 0.82 -9.51
CA LEU A 109 -9.00 0.86 -8.59
C LEU A 109 -9.13 2.22 -7.90
N LYS A 110 -7.99 2.87 -7.56
CA LYS A 110 -7.97 4.25 -7.06
C LYS A 110 -8.69 5.21 -8.00
N ASN A 111 -8.41 5.14 -9.29
CA ASN A 111 -9.07 6.01 -10.28
C ASN A 111 -10.57 5.72 -10.34
N LEU A 112 -10.97 4.45 -10.42
CA LEU A 112 -12.38 4.05 -10.45
C LEU A 112 -13.16 4.50 -9.21
N ILE A 113 -12.53 4.44 -8.03
CA ILE A 113 -13.10 4.93 -6.77
C ILE A 113 -13.27 6.45 -6.83
N LEU A 114 -12.23 7.20 -7.21
CA LEU A 114 -12.26 8.66 -7.21
C LEU A 114 -13.13 9.26 -8.32
N GLU A 115 -13.33 8.54 -9.43
CA GLU A 115 -14.30 8.90 -10.48
C GLU A 115 -15.75 8.85 -9.96
N GLY A 116 -16.08 7.86 -9.15
CA GLY A 116 -17.41 7.73 -8.53
C GLY A 116 -17.59 8.58 -7.26
N ASP A 117 -16.50 8.82 -6.53
CA ASP A 117 -16.49 9.51 -5.25
C ASP A 117 -15.16 10.24 -5.02
N ALA A 118 -15.06 11.47 -5.50
CA ALA A 118 -13.89 12.33 -5.31
C ALA A 118 -13.59 12.65 -3.83
N GLY A 119 -14.55 12.42 -2.93
CA GLY A 119 -14.42 12.59 -1.48
C GLY A 119 -14.10 11.29 -0.73
N ALA A 120 -13.75 10.21 -1.43
CA ALA A 120 -13.38 8.95 -0.80
C ALA A 120 -12.15 9.12 0.10
N THR A 121 -12.22 8.52 1.29
CA THR A 121 -11.12 8.55 2.29
C THR A 121 -10.35 7.22 2.39
N ILE A 122 -10.47 6.39 1.33
CA ILE A 122 -9.72 5.13 1.19
C ILE A 122 -8.23 5.42 0.96
N PHE A 123 -7.92 6.46 0.18
CA PHE A 123 -6.56 6.86 -0.15
C PHE A 123 -6.12 8.08 0.66
N PRO A 124 -4.82 8.22 0.92
CA PRO A 124 -4.30 9.37 1.65
C PRO A 124 -4.44 10.67 0.84
N THR A 125 -4.67 11.79 1.51
CA THR A 125 -4.87 13.12 0.92
C THR A 125 -4.25 14.23 1.78
N ALA A 126 -3.95 15.37 1.17
CA ALA A 126 -3.52 16.58 1.88
C ALA A 126 -4.69 17.53 2.25
N GLY A 127 -5.94 17.09 2.06
CA GLY A 127 -7.14 17.89 2.29
C GLY A 127 -7.49 18.17 3.76
N ALA A 128 -8.66 18.77 3.99
CA ALA A 128 -9.18 19.12 5.31
C ALA A 128 -8.18 19.94 6.16
N ASN A 129 -7.99 19.59 7.44
CA ASN A 129 -7.05 20.29 8.32
C ASN A 129 -5.62 19.73 8.26
N LEU A 130 -5.37 18.68 7.48
CA LEU A 130 -4.06 18.03 7.37
C LEU A 130 -2.99 18.99 6.83
N GLY A 131 -3.36 19.87 5.90
CA GLY A 131 -2.49 20.93 5.39
C GLY A 131 -2.28 22.13 6.34
N LYS A 132 -2.93 22.16 7.51
CA LYS A 132 -2.81 23.25 8.50
C LYS A 132 -2.08 22.83 9.76
N SER A 133 -2.43 21.66 10.29
CA SER A 133 -1.85 21.09 11.51
C SER A 133 -2.09 19.59 11.47
N THR A 134 -1.00 18.82 11.49
CA THR A 134 -1.03 17.36 11.50
C THR A 134 0.07 16.83 12.41
N LEU A 135 -0.16 15.63 12.95
CA LEU A 135 0.86 14.86 13.66
C LEU A 135 1.28 13.69 12.77
N GLY A 136 2.58 13.59 12.53
CA GLY A 136 3.22 12.46 11.86
C GLY A 136 3.23 11.23 12.76
N ILE A 137 2.51 10.18 12.37
CA ILE A 137 2.53 8.89 13.04
C ILE A 137 3.28 7.90 12.16
N GLY A 138 4.58 7.81 12.41
CA GLY A 138 5.42 6.78 11.83
C GLY A 138 5.72 5.69 12.84
N ALA A 139 5.57 4.43 12.45
CA ALA A 139 6.03 3.31 13.25
C ALA A 139 6.78 2.32 12.37
N ARG A 140 7.96 1.91 12.85
CA ARG A 140 8.82 0.92 12.21
C ARG A 140 8.34 -0.52 12.42
N PHE A 141 7.29 -0.68 13.22
CA PHE A 141 6.63 -1.96 13.49
C PHE A 141 5.52 -2.21 12.48
N THR A 142 5.89 -2.37 11.21
CA THR A 142 5.05 -2.97 10.16
C THR A 142 3.59 -2.45 10.15
N ALA A 143 2.65 -3.25 9.67
CA ALA A 143 1.22 -2.98 9.64
C ALA A 143 0.53 -2.99 11.02
N LEU A 144 1.25 -3.31 12.11
CA LEU A 144 0.64 -3.56 13.42
C LEU A 144 0.04 -2.31 14.08
N HIS A 145 0.56 -1.13 13.74
CA HIS A 145 0.16 0.10 14.39
C HIS A 145 -1.09 0.76 13.77
N TRP A 146 -1.35 0.54 12.47
CA TRP A 146 -2.43 1.22 11.76
C TRP A 146 -3.81 1.08 12.41
N PRO A 147 -4.23 -0.11 12.92
CA PRO A 147 -5.54 -0.22 13.57
C PRO A 147 -5.69 0.68 14.81
N ALA A 148 -4.60 0.87 15.58
CA ALA A 148 -4.61 1.75 16.74
C ALA A 148 -4.66 3.24 16.33
N VAL A 149 -3.97 3.60 15.25
CA VAL A 149 -4.02 4.97 14.68
C VAL A 149 -5.41 5.27 14.15
N ASP A 150 -6.03 4.33 13.43
CA ASP A 150 -7.39 4.45 12.91
C ASP A 150 -8.42 4.59 14.01
N TRP A 151 -8.28 3.79 15.08
CA TRP A 151 -9.11 3.91 16.26
C TRP A 151 -8.98 5.31 16.88
N ALA A 152 -7.75 5.81 17.07
CA ALA A 152 -7.52 7.12 17.67
C ALA A 152 -8.11 8.25 16.82
N MET A 153 -7.88 8.24 15.50
CA MET A 153 -8.48 9.20 14.56
C MET A 153 -10.01 9.16 14.63
N ALA A 154 -10.60 7.96 14.67
CA ALA A 154 -12.05 7.80 14.74
C ALA A 154 -12.64 8.31 16.06
N GLN A 155 -11.98 8.10 17.20
CA GLN A 155 -12.45 8.60 18.50
C GLN A 155 -12.33 10.12 18.61
N LEU A 156 -11.27 10.70 18.04
CA LEU A 156 -10.99 12.12 18.13
C LEU A 156 -11.70 12.93 17.03
N GLY A 157 -12.13 12.28 15.94
CA GLY A 157 -12.71 12.96 14.78
C GLY A 157 -11.70 13.82 14.02
N VAL A 158 -10.40 13.50 14.11
CA VAL A 158 -9.31 14.26 13.48
C VAL A 158 -8.51 13.38 12.54
N GLY A 159 -8.09 13.97 11.41
CA GLY A 159 -7.15 13.36 10.49
C GLY A 159 -5.71 13.53 10.97
N LEU A 160 -4.87 12.53 10.71
CA LEU A 160 -3.44 12.55 10.98
C LEU A 160 -2.64 12.14 9.74
N THR A 161 -1.34 12.41 9.73
CA THR A 161 -0.41 11.73 8.85
C THR A 161 -0.20 10.34 9.41
N ALA A 162 -1.12 9.43 9.06
CA ALA A 162 -1.28 8.11 9.64
C ALA A 162 -0.37 7.04 9.01
N ASN A 163 0.39 7.43 7.98
CA ASN A 163 1.44 6.62 7.37
C ASN A 163 2.67 7.53 7.19
N GLN A 164 3.81 7.18 7.78
CA GLN A 164 5.01 7.99 7.67
C GLN A 164 6.26 7.17 7.96
N ASN A 165 7.20 7.13 7.02
CA ASN A 165 8.52 6.54 7.22
C ASN A 165 9.56 7.23 6.32
N SER A 166 10.82 7.18 6.73
CA SER A 166 11.93 7.77 5.98
C SER A 166 12.31 6.94 4.75
N ILE A 167 12.57 7.60 3.63
CA ILE A 167 12.94 6.96 2.35
C ILE A 167 14.25 7.58 1.87
N PRO A 168 15.28 6.81 1.48
CA PRO A 168 15.32 5.36 1.40
C PRO A 168 15.82 4.71 2.70
N ARG A 169 15.88 5.43 3.82
CA ARG A 169 16.49 4.89 5.05
C ARG A 169 15.74 3.72 5.65
N GLU A 170 14.45 3.93 5.91
CA GLU A 170 13.61 2.93 6.58
C GLU A 170 13.01 1.97 5.57
N LEU A 171 12.54 2.50 4.45
CA LEU A 171 11.88 1.74 3.40
C LEU A 171 12.74 1.60 2.15
N VAL A 172 12.61 0.44 1.52
CA VAL A 172 13.16 0.13 0.20
C VAL A 172 12.41 0.99 -0.82
N TYR A 173 13.13 1.88 -1.51
CA TYR A 173 12.53 2.76 -2.51
C TYR A 173 12.20 2.02 -3.81
N ASP A 174 12.94 0.95 -4.11
CA ASP A 174 12.80 0.12 -5.31
C ASP A 174 13.19 -1.32 -4.98
N VAL A 175 12.24 -2.24 -5.15
CA VAL A 175 12.43 -3.67 -4.85
C VAL A 175 13.31 -4.38 -5.86
N ASP A 176 13.43 -3.88 -7.09
CA ASP A 176 14.33 -4.46 -8.10
C ASP A 176 15.79 -4.08 -7.80
N GLU A 177 16.03 -2.87 -7.29
CA GLU A 177 17.34 -2.47 -6.77
C GLU A 177 17.74 -3.29 -5.52
N MET A 178 16.76 -3.61 -4.66
CA MET A 178 16.95 -4.54 -3.54
C MET A 178 17.33 -5.93 -4.02
N LEU A 179 16.56 -6.51 -4.94
CA LEU A 179 16.81 -7.86 -5.45
C LEU A 179 18.15 -7.97 -6.20
N ALA A 180 18.57 -6.87 -6.83
CA ALA A 180 19.83 -6.83 -7.54
C ALA A 180 21.03 -6.47 -6.66
N ASP A 181 20.85 -6.35 -5.33
CA ASP A 181 21.89 -6.01 -4.36
C ASP A 181 22.60 -4.69 -4.70
N ARG A 182 21.82 -3.67 -5.11
CA ARG A 182 22.31 -2.34 -5.50
C ARG A 182 21.92 -1.22 -4.54
N LEU A 183 21.19 -1.55 -3.48
CA LEU A 183 20.88 -0.61 -2.41
C LEU A 183 22.18 -0.11 -1.76
N ASP A 184 22.20 1.17 -1.41
CA ASP A 184 23.35 1.81 -0.79
C ASP A 184 23.16 1.82 0.74
N THR A 185 23.97 2.63 1.42
CA THR A 185 23.83 2.96 2.83
C THR A 185 23.49 4.43 3.00
N VAL A 186 22.75 4.73 4.05
CA VAL A 186 22.41 6.10 4.44
C VAL A 186 22.93 6.41 5.84
N PRO A 187 23.42 7.63 6.09
CA PRO A 187 23.77 8.06 7.43
C PRO A 187 22.58 7.96 8.38
N PHE A 188 22.80 7.41 9.56
CA PHE A 188 21.84 7.46 10.66
C PHE A 188 22.50 8.10 11.90
N PRO A 189 22.59 9.44 11.95
CA PRO A 189 23.36 10.17 12.96
C PRO A 189 22.99 9.81 14.40
N PHE A 190 21.71 9.51 14.66
CA PHE A 190 21.23 9.17 16.00
C PHE A 190 21.90 7.91 16.60
N ILE A 191 22.29 6.96 15.75
CA ILE A 191 23.00 5.73 16.17
C ILE A 191 24.50 5.79 15.86
N GLY A 192 25.00 6.91 15.32
CA GLY A 192 26.42 7.14 15.05
C GLY A 192 27.02 6.27 13.93
N THR A 193 26.20 5.69 13.06
CA THR A 193 26.65 4.85 11.94
C THR A 193 25.75 5.00 10.72
N SER A 194 26.14 4.40 9.59
CA SER A 194 25.27 4.21 8.43
C SER A 194 24.50 2.90 8.56
N VAL A 195 23.31 2.86 7.96
CA VAL A 195 22.49 1.65 7.81
C VAL A 195 22.24 1.37 6.34
N PRO A 196 21.96 0.12 5.95
CA PRO A 196 21.46 -0.17 4.61
C PRO A 196 20.20 0.64 4.32
N GLU A 197 20.05 1.07 3.07
CA GLU A 197 18.77 1.55 2.59
C GLU A 197 17.70 0.47 2.78
N GLY A 198 16.51 0.87 3.20
CA GLY A 198 15.41 -0.05 3.45
C GLY A 198 15.67 -1.04 4.57
N HIS A 199 16.38 -0.64 5.63
CA HIS A 199 16.79 -1.57 6.71
C HIS A 199 15.61 -2.24 7.46
N GLN A 200 14.35 -1.84 7.21
CA GLN A 200 13.16 -2.52 7.75
C GLN A 200 12.68 -3.67 6.86
N GLY A 201 13.20 -3.78 5.62
CA GLY A 201 12.81 -4.79 4.65
C GLY A 201 11.46 -4.56 3.99
N GLN A 202 10.83 -3.41 4.20
CA GLN A 202 9.53 -3.04 3.62
C GLN A 202 9.73 -2.04 2.48
N SER A 203 8.95 -2.17 1.42
CA SER A 203 8.97 -1.22 0.32
C SER A 203 8.02 -0.05 0.55
N VAL A 204 8.32 1.08 -0.08
CA VAL A 204 7.44 2.26 -0.06
C VAL A 204 6.06 1.93 -0.63
N GLU A 205 6.02 1.23 -1.75
CA GLU A 205 4.78 0.81 -2.41
C GLU A 205 4.02 -0.22 -1.56
N GLY A 206 4.72 -1.20 -0.98
CA GLY A 206 4.13 -2.19 -0.07
C GLY A 206 3.49 -1.52 1.16
N MET A 207 4.19 -0.58 1.79
CA MET A 207 3.63 0.18 2.91
C MET A 207 2.43 1.04 2.48
N SER A 208 2.51 1.64 1.28
CA SER A 208 1.41 2.42 0.72
C SER A 208 0.16 1.56 0.53
N HIS A 209 0.30 0.41 -0.12
CA HIS A 209 -0.79 -0.54 -0.34
C HIS A 209 -1.36 -1.06 0.98
N GLY A 210 -0.49 -1.51 1.89
CA GLY A 210 -0.91 -2.05 3.18
C GLY A 210 -1.70 -1.05 4.01
N SER A 211 -1.29 0.22 4.01
CA SER A 211 -2.01 1.27 4.74
C SER A 211 -3.42 1.50 4.21
N VAL A 212 -3.63 1.41 2.88
CA VAL A 212 -4.95 1.48 2.24
C VAL A 212 -5.80 0.28 2.63
N LEU A 213 -5.23 -0.94 2.57
CA LEU A 213 -5.94 -2.13 2.99
C LEU A 213 -6.35 -2.06 4.47
N ALA A 214 -5.52 -1.52 5.35
CA ALA A 214 -5.88 -1.33 6.76
C ALA A 214 -7.12 -0.43 6.92
N LYS A 215 -7.22 0.69 6.17
CA LYS A 215 -8.41 1.57 6.21
C LYS A 215 -9.68 0.89 5.72
N LEU A 216 -9.53 -0.07 4.81
CA LEU A 216 -10.61 -0.87 4.27
C LEU A 216 -11.02 -1.99 5.24
N LYS A 217 -10.08 -2.85 5.65
CA LYS A 217 -10.31 -3.99 6.56
C LYS A 217 -11.05 -3.59 7.84
N HIS A 218 -10.75 -2.42 8.38
CA HIS A 218 -11.36 -1.92 9.62
C HIS A 218 -12.48 -0.89 9.41
N GLY A 219 -12.90 -0.65 8.17
CA GLY A 219 -14.00 0.28 7.84
C GLY A 219 -13.72 1.75 8.18
N PHE A 220 -12.45 2.13 8.37
CA PHE A 220 -12.10 3.51 8.70
C PHE A 220 -12.55 4.49 7.61
N HIS A 221 -12.39 4.11 6.34
CA HIS A 221 -12.78 4.93 5.18
C HIS A 221 -14.27 5.33 5.18
N GLN A 222 -15.14 4.55 5.83
CA GLN A 222 -16.57 4.86 5.94
C GLN A 222 -16.83 6.05 6.88
N ARG A 223 -15.87 6.39 7.75
CA ARG A 223 -15.94 7.54 8.66
C ARG A 223 -15.77 8.88 7.96
N ARG A 224 -15.29 8.89 6.70
CA ARG A 224 -15.01 10.13 5.93
C ARG A 224 -14.02 11.07 6.63
N ILE A 225 -13.09 10.50 7.39
CA ILE A 225 -11.99 11.25 8.01
C ILE A 225 -10.79 11.16 7.08
N ALA A 226 -10.33 12.32 6.59
CA ALA A 226 -9.13 12.40 5.78
C ALA A 226 -7.90 11.98 6.60
N TRP A 227 -6.92 11.35 5.96
CA TRP A 227 -5.63 10.99 6.53
C TRP A 227 -4.53 11.18 5.48
N SER A 228 -3.28 11.37 5.91
CA SER A 228 -2.15 11.59 4.99
C SER A 228 -1.12 10.48 5.04
N PHE A 229 -0.35 10.39 3.96
CA PHE A 229 0.91 9.64 3.89
C PHE A 229 2.07 10.63 3.63
N ASN A 230 3.10 10.61 4.48
CA ASN A 230 4.34 11.35 4.30
C ASN A 230 5.48 10.40 3.87
N ALA A 231 6.02 10.64 2.69
CA ALA A 231 7.31 10.11 2.26
C ALA A 231 8.42 10.95 2.90
N ASP A 232 8.87 10.50 4.08
CA ASP A 232 9.69 11.33 4.96
C ASP A 232 11.17 11.31 4.55
N HIS A 233 11.89 12.38 4.85
CA HIS A 233 13.35 12.50 4.66
C HIS A 233 13.89 12.00 3.31
N GLN A 234 13.20 12.30 2.20
CA GLN A 234 13.69 11.95 0.86
C GLN A 234 14.92 12.78 0.50
N PRO A 235 16.11 12.17 0.35
CA PRO A 235 17.33 12.91 0.08
C PRO A 235 17.29 13.54 -1.30
N ILE A 236 17.74 14.80 -1.37
CA ILE A 236 18.03 15.52 -2.60
C ILE A 236 19.52 15.87 -2.59
N GLY A 237 20.16 15.77 -3.75
CA GLY A 237 21.55 16.20 -3.92
C GLY A 237 22.60 15.10 -3.75
N GLY A 238 23.82 15.44 -4.15
CA GLY A 238 25.00 14.61 -3.97
C GLY A 238 24.90 13.25 -4.66
N LYS A 239 25.10 12.16 -3.90
CA LYS A 239 25.04 10.80 -4.46
C LYS A 239 23.63 10.33 -4.85
N PHE A 240 22.59 11.09 -4.45
CA PHE A 240 21.19 10.73 -4.69
C PHE A 240 20.63 11.32 -6.00
N ASP A 241 21.29 12.31 -6.61
CA ASP A 241 20.86 12.97 -7.86
C ASP A 241 20.41 11.97 -8.94
N SER A 242 21.20 10.91 -9.14
CA SER A 242 20.94 9.88 -10.14
C SER A 242 19.70 9.02 -9.86
N ARG A 243 19.17 9.04 -8.63
CA ARG A 243 18.08 8.18 -8.13
C ARG A 243 16.85 8.94 -7.66
N GLU A 244 16.85 10.28 -7.68
CA GLU A 244 15.71 11.10 -7.23
C GLU A 244 14.39 10.75 -7.92
N THR A 245 14.44 10.46 -9.23
CA THR A 245 13.25 10.03 -9.98
C THR A 245 12.67 8.73 -9.40
N ALA A 246 13.50 7.73 -9.10
CA ALA A 246 13.04 6.46 -8.54
C ALA A 246 12.46 6.64 -7.12
N LEU A 247 13.10 7.47 -6.29
CA LEU A 247 12.62 7.82 -4.95
C LEU A 247 11.21 8.42 -4.98
N VAL A 248 10.96 9.33 -5.93
CA VAL A 248 9.65 9.96 -6.13
C VAL A 248 8.63 8.97 -6.71
N THR A 249 9.02 8.15 -7.70
CA THR A 249 8.14 7.16 -8.33
C THR A 249 7.55 6.19 -7.30
N GLY A 250 8.37 5.63 -6.40
CA GLY A 250 7.89 4.72 -5.35
C GLY A 250 6.93 5.40 -4.35
N SER A 251 6.90 6.73 -4.30
CA SER A 251 6.08 7.53 -3.39
C SER A 251 4.79 8.05 -4.04
N LEU A 252 4.32 7.40 -5.10
CA LEU A 252 3.15 7.83 -5.89
C LEU A 252 1.88 8.09 -5.07
N LEU A 253 1.67 7.34 -3.98
CA LEU A 253 0.51 7.53 -3.10
C LEU A 253 0.77 8.47 -1.92
N ALA A 254 1.98 9.04 -1.78
CA ALA A 254 2.26 10.02 -0.74
C ALA A 254 1.42 11.29 -0.96
N SER A 255 0.84 11.81 0.13
CA SER A 255 0.12 13.09 0.10
C SER A 255 1.07 14.28 0.07
N TYR A 256 2.27 14.10 0.64
CA TYR A 256 3.36 15.05 0.57
C TYR A 256 4.70 14.31 0.79
N ILE A 257 5.77 14.96 0.34
CA ILE A 257 7.14 14.47 0.46
C ILE A 257 7.91 15.47 1.32
N THR A 258 8.67 14.97 2.28
CA THR A 258 9.61 15.78 3.06
C THR A 258 10.98 15.63 2.45
N PHE A 259 11.41 16.62 1.68
CA PHE A 259 12.75 16.61 1.07
C PHE A 259 13.84 16.96 2.09
N ASP A 260 14.85 16.12 2.16
CA ASP A 260 16.04 16.29 2.97
C ASP A 260 17.18 16.84 2.11
N LEU A 261 17.48 18.12 2.31
CA LEU A 261 18.57 18.82 1.62
C LEU A 261 19.93 18.63 2.32
N SER A 262 19.99 17.90 3.44
CA SER A 262 21.26 17.69 4.14
C SER A 262 22.35 17.04 3.28
N PRO A 263 22.08 16.13 2.33
CA PRO A 263 23.12 15.60 1.44
C PRO A 263 23.71 16.68 0.52
N GLU A 264 22.88 17.57 -0.03
CA GLU A 264 23.33 18.70 -0.86
C GLU A 264 24.15 19.72 -0.04
N LEU A 265 23.76 19.94 1.21
CA LEU A 265 24.40 20.93 2.09
C LEU A 265 25.65 20.39 2.79
N ALA A 266 25.77 19.07 2.91
CA ALA A 266 26.97 18.40 3.38
C ALA A 266 28.05 18.51 2.31
N LYS A 267 28.83 19.60 2.37
CA LYS A 267 30.01 19.84 1.53
C LYS A 267 30.87 18.57 1.49
N ASN A 268 30.91 17.90 0.33
CA ASN A 268 31.94 16.93 0.00
C ASN A 268 33.22 17.66 -0.39
#